data_AF-A0A535V925-F1
#
_entry.id   AF-A0A535V925-F1
#
_cell.length_a   1.000
_cell.length_b   1.000
_cell.length_c   1.000
_cell.angle_alpha   90.00
_cell.angle_beta   90.00
_cell.angle_gamma   90.00
#
_symmetry.space_group_name_H-M   'P 1'
#
loop_
_entity.id
_entity.type
_entity.pdbx_description
1 polymer ?
#
loop_
_entity_poly.entity_id
_entity_poly.type
_entity_poly.pdbx_seq_one_letter_code
_entity_poly.pdbx_strand_id
1 'polypeptide(L)'
;MSGAARLSADGLFYWDGSRWISALSPDGRHRWDGTRWVPLAVAPAAAPPSLAFASPPIRAAAPRAIRVATSWTKPLQMAVAGLAAVQAVWYLIVPFWLAGPLTENVRRTAVSTPGALDPSQLSTVAILTLGATSVVLIAIATAVAIGALRRWIWMHYVVLALLGIGILDLPIAVANATGITPQVVPISGRLLVAQWVAASFSVVEIALFAWMLMALLRRGPWATRKELSAQE
;
A
#
# COMPACT_ATOMS: atom_id res chain seq x y z
N MET A 1 -36.06 -39.44 5.26
CA MET A 1 -36.14 -38.87 3.90
C MET A 1 -34.73 -38.88 3.33
N SER A 2 -34.36 -39.90 2.56
CA SER A 2 -33.03 -40.03 1.95
C SER A 2 -32.92 -39.06 0.77
N GLY A 3 -32.19 -37.97 0.94
CA GLY A 3 -31.84 -37.08 -0.17
C GLY A 3 -30.98 -37.84 -1.18
N ALA A 4 -31.41 -37.89 -2.43
CA ALA A 4 -30.65 -38.53 -3.50
C ALA A 4 -29.23 -37.91 -3.57
N ALA A 5 -28.21 -38.75 -3.70
CA ALA A 5 -26.82 -38.30 -3.82
C ALA A 5 -26.69 -37.41 -5.07
N ARG A 6 -26.25 -36.15 -4.86
CA ARG A 6 -26.12 -35.17 -5.94
C ARG A 6 -24.76 -35.32 -6.61
N LEU A 7 -24.73 -35.48 -7.93
CA LEU A 7 -23.49 -35.44 -8.73
C LEU A 7 -23.06 -33.99 -9.01
N SER A 8 -21.75 -33.77 -9.04
CA SER A 8 -21.13 -32.52 -9.49
C SER A 8 -21.37 -32.33 -10.99
N ALA A 9 -21.30 -31.08 -11.48
CA ALA A 9 -21.55 -30.74 -12.89
C ALA A 9 -20.56 -31.40 -13.87
N ASP A 10 -19.36 -31.72 -13.38
CA ASP A 10 -18.33 -32.48 -14.11
C ASP A 10 -18.51 -34.00 -13.98
N GLY A 11 -19.45 -34.46 -13.14
CA GLY A 11 -19.71 -35.87 -12.86
C GLY A 11 -18.54 -36.60 -12.18
N LEU A 12 -17.53 -35.88 -11.68
CA LEU A 12 -16.33 -36.48 -11.07
C LEU A 12 -16.50 -36.72 -9.57
N PHE A 13 -17.45 -36.03 -8.95
CA PHE A 13 -17.71 -36.11 -7.52
C PHE A 13 -19.20 -36.30 -7.26
N TYR A 14 -19.53 -37.00 -6.18
CA TYR A 14 -20.89 -37.05 -5.64
C TYR A 14 -20.90 -36.53 -4.20
N TRP A 15 -22.04 -35.96 -3.82
CA TRP A 15 -22.28 -35.43 -2.48
C TRP A 15 -22.81 -36.54 -1.58
N ASP A 16 -22.11 -36.81 -0.47
CA ASP A 16 -22.50 -37.83 0.51
C ASP A 16 -23.45 -37.31 1.61
N GLY A 17 -23.80 -36.02 1.57
CA GLY A 17 -24.57 -35.32 2.61
C GLY A 17 -23.73 -34.38 3.48
N SER A 18 -22.41 -34.53 3.47
CA SER A 18 -21.46 -33.76 4.29
C SER A 18 -20.27 -33.19 3.50
N ARG A 19 -19.80 -33.89 2.47
CA ARG A 19 -18.66 -33.51 1.64
C ARG A 19 -18.76 -34.10 0.23
N TRP A 20 -17.95 -33.54 -0.67
CA TRP A 20 -17.77 -34.07 -2.02
C TRP A 20 -16.79 -35.25 -1.99
N ILE A 21 -17.22 -36.41 -2.49
CA ILE A 21 -16.41 -37.63 -2.62
C ILE A 21 -16.24 -37.98 -4.09
N SER A 22 -15.07 -38.53 -4.45
CA SER A 22 -14.80 -39.05 -5.79
C SER A 22 -15.91 -40.01 -6.24
N ALA A 23 -16.49 -39.75 -7.41
CA ALA A 23 -17.39 -40.68 -8.09
C ALA A 23 -16.62 -41.83 -8.75
N LEU A 24 -15.29 -41.85 -8.71
CA LEU A 24 -14.47 -42.99 -9.11
C LEU A 24 -14.10 -43.82 -7.88
N SER A 25 -14.22 -45.15 -7.99
CA SER A 25 -13.82 -46.05 -6.93
C SER A 25 -12.31 -46.01 -6.69
N PRO A 26 -11.81 -46.34 -5.49
CA PRO A 26 -10.37 -46.30 -5.18
C PRO A 26 -9.52 -47.19 -6.09
N ASP A 27 -10.10 -48.28 -6.62
CA ASP A 27 -9.46 -49.20 -7.56
C ASP A 27 -9.60 -48.77 -9.03
N GLY A 28 -10.31 -47.67 -9.31
CA GLY A 28 -10.54 -47.13 -10.65
C GLY A 28 -11.45 -47.96 -11.55
N ARG A 29 -12.04 -49.05 -11.03
CA ARG A 29 -12.81 -50.01 -11.83
C ARG A 29 -14.30 -49.68 -11.93
N HIS A 30 -14.80 -48.84 -11.04
CA HIS A 30 -16.22 -48.52 -10.94
C HIS A 30 -16.42 -47.01 -10.84
N ARG A 31 -17.56 -46.52 -11.36
CA ARG A 31 -18.00 -45.14 -11.23
C ARG A 31 -19.39 -45.07 -10.63
N TRP A 32 -19.59 -44.15 -9.69
CA TRP A 32 -20.85 -43.85 -9.05
C TRP A 32 -21.75 -43.07 -10.02
N ASP A 33 -22.94 -43.61 -10.31
CA ASP A 33 -23.92 -42.99 -11.21
C ASP A 33 -24.96 -42.12 -10.48
N GLY A 34 -24.78 -41.91 -9.17
CA GLY A 34 -25.75 -41.22 -8.30
C GLY A 34 -26.68 -42.17 -7.56
N THR A 35 -26.78 -43.43 -7.99
CA THR A 35 -27.64 -44.45 -7.39
C THR A 35 -26.91 -45.76 -7.06
N ARG A 36 -25.88 -46.13 -7.85
CA ARG A 36 -25.08 -47.34 -7.68
C ARG A 36 -23.69 -47.20 -8.32
N TRP A 37 -22.80 -48.13 -7.97
CA TRP A 37 -21.51 -48.29 -8.64
C TRP A 37 -21.70 -49.07 -9.95
N VAL A 38 -21.27 -48.47 -11.07
CA VAL A 38 -21.33 -49.06 -12.41
C VAL A 38 -19.92 -49.37 -12.89
N PRO A 39 -19.64 -50.55 -13.50
CA PRO A 39 -18.31 -50.88 -14.01
C PRO A 39 -17.87 -49.89 -15.10
N LEU A 40 -16.64 -49.40 -15.00
CA LEU A 40 -16.00 -48.72 -16.12
C LEU A 40 -15.61 -49.78 -17.15
N ALA A 41 -16.22 -49.76 -18.32
CA ALA A 41 -15.77 -50.58 -19.43
C ALA A 41 -14.35 -50.12 -19.82
N VAL A 42 -13.34 -50.85 -19.36
CA VAL A 42 -11.95 -50.65 -19.79
C VAL A 42 -11.88 -51.13 -21.23
N ALA A 43 -11.94 -50.21 -22.18
CA ALA A 43 -11.61 -50.52 -23.57
C ALA A 43 -10.17 -51.09 -23.60
N PRO A 44 -9.90 -52.15 -24.39
CA PRO A 44 -8.57 -52.73 -24.47
C PRO A 44 -7.57 -51.64 -24.86
N ALA A 45 -6.39 -51.70 -24.22
CA ALA A 45 -5.29 -50.75 -24.35
C ALA A 45 -4.83 -50.60 -25.81
N ALA A 46 -5.55 -49.80 -26.59
CA ALA A 46 -4.95 -49.04 -27.66
C ALA A 46 -3.89 -48.14 -27.01
N ALA A 47 -2.72 -48.03 -27.64
CA ALA A 47 -1.65 -47.10 -27.26
C ALA A 47 -2.26 -45.81 -26.71
N PRO A 48 -1.75 -45.26 -25.59
CA PRO A 48 -2.37 -44.12 -24.95
C PRO A 48 -2.68 -43.12 -26.06
N PRO A 49 -3.96 -42.81 -26.34
CA PRO A 49 -4.22 -41.64 -27.15
C PRO A 49 -3.44 -40.58 -26.41
N SER A 50 -2.47 -39.95 -27.10
CA SER A 50 -1.84 -38.75 -26.56
C SER A 50 -2.98 -37.99 -25.93
N LEU A 51 -2.94 -37.79 -24.61
CA LEU A 51 -3.87 -36.88 -23.96
C LEU A 51 -3.53 -35.55 -24.63
N ALA A 52 -4.13 -35.31 -25.80
CA ALA A 52 -4.66 -34.04 -26.13
C ALA A 52 -5.54 -33.78 -24.91
N PHE A 53 -4.91 -33.18 -23.89
CA PHE A 53 -5.58 -32.25 -23.02
C PHE A 53 -6.40 -31.46 -24.00
N ALA A 54 -7.69 -31.82 -24.11
CA ALA A 54 -8.66 -31.04 -24.82
C ALA A 54 -8.54 -29.72 -24.07
N SER A 55 -7.77 -28.81 -24.67
CA SER A 55 -7.54 -27.51 -24.08
C SER A 55 -8.95 -27.03 -23.85
N PRO A 56 -9.36 -26.75 -22.59
CA PRO A 56 -10.72 -26.33 -22.30
C PRO A 56 -11.04 -25.27 -23.35
N PRO A 57 -12.19 -25.38 -24.07
CA PRO A 57 -12.45 -24.55 -25.24
C PRO A 57 -12.07 -23.15 -24.83
N ILE A 58 -11.03 -22.57 -25.48
CA ILE A 58 -10.41 -21.34 -25.03
C ILE A 58 -11.59 -20.39 -24.84
N ARG A 59 -12.01 -20.16 -23.59
CA ARG A 59 -13.04 -19.17 -23.30
C ARG A 59 -12.44 -17.94 -23.93
N ALA A 60 -13.05 -17.43 -25.00
CA ALA A 60 -12.56 -16.28 -25.75
C ALA A 60 -12.00 -15.32 -24.70
N ALA A 61 -10.67 -15.12 -24.73
CA ALA A 61 -9.93 -14.65 -23.57
C ALA A 61 -10.70 -13.49 -22.96
N ALA A 62 -11.14 -13.64 -21.70
CA ALA A 62 -11.98 -12.64 -21.06
C ALA A 62 -11.28 -11.28 -21.24
N PRO A 63 -11.95 -10.26 -21.80
CA PRO A 63 -11.30 -9.05 -22.24
C PRO A 63 -10.42 -8.48 -21.12
N ARG A 64 -9.14 -8.28 -21.41
CA ARG A 64 -8.17 -7.85 -20.41
C ARG A 64 -8.48 -6.40 -20.09
N ALA A 65 -8.75 -6.10 -18.83
CA ALA A 65 -8.93 -4.72 -18.39
C ALA A 65 -7.59 -3.97 -18.52
N ILE A 66 -7.47 -3.11 -19.52
CA ILE A 66 -6.31 -2.23 -19.75
C ILE A 66 -6.56 -0.93 -18.98
N ARG A 67 -5.53 -0.42 -18.31
CA ARG A 67 -5.60 0.88 -17.62
C ARG A 67 -5.11 1.98 -18.54
N VAL A 68 -6.01 2.89 -18.90
CA VAL A 68 -5.73 4.01 -19.80
C VAL A 68 -5.56 5.30 -19.01
N ALA A 69 -4.57 6.10 -19.40
CA ALA A 69 -4.32 7.40 -18.82
C ALA A 69 -5.50 8.35 -19.06
N THR A 70 -5.88 9.12 -18.03
CA THR A 70 -6.83 10.21 -18.21
C THR A 70 -6.12 11.56 -18.13
N SER A 71 -6.82 12.64 -18.42
CA SER A 71 -6.31 14.01 -18.29
C SER A 71 -5.79 14.35 -16.89
N TRP A 72 -6.21 13.62 -15.85
CA TRP A 72 -5.76 13.88 -14.47
C TRP A 72 -4.50 13.12 -14.10
N THR A 73 -4.09 12.11 -14.88
CA THR A 73 -2.98 11.27 -14.41
C THR A 73 -1.65 12.04 -14.39
N LYS A 74 -1.27 12.68 -15.51
CA LYS A 74 -0.01 13.45 -15.57
C LYS A 74 0.06 14.56 -14.50
N PRO A 75 -0.95 15.44 -14.35
CA PRO A 75 -0.85 16.50 -13.35
C PRO A 75 -0.80 15.95 -11.93
N LEU A 76 -1.55 14.87 -11.62
CA LEU A 76 -1.49 14.24 -10.30
C LEU A 76 -0.10 13.66 -10.00
N GLN A 77 0.54 13.02 -10.98
CA GLN A 77 1.90 12.49 -10.83
C GLN A 77 2.94 13.58 -10.62
N MET A 78 2.83 14.67 -11.38
CA MET A 78 3.73 15.80 -11.25
C MET A 78 3.55 16.50 -9.90
N ALA A 79 2.32 16.61 -9.40
CA ALA A 79 2.05 17.17 -8.08
C ALA A 79 2.67 16.30 -6.97
N VAL A 80 2.47 14.98 -7.01
CA VAL A 80 3.07 14.04 -6.03
C VAL A 80 4.58 14.04 -6.12
N ALA A 81 5.15 13.92 -7.33
CA ALA A 81 6.59 13.90 -7.52
C ALA A 81 7.24 15.25 -7.16
N GLY A 82 6.58 16.36 -7.46
CA GLY A 82 7.02 17.71 -7.12
C GLY A 82 7.05 17.94 -5.62
N LEU A 83 5.96 17.59 -4.92
CA LEU A 83 5.92 17.67 -3.45
C LEU A 83 7.02 16.79 -2.82
N ALA A 84 7.15 15.55 -3.28
CA ALA A 84 8.18 14.64 -2.79
C ALA A 84 9.61 15.19 -3.03
N ALA A 85 9.87 15.80 -4.18
CA ALA A 85 11.15 16.44 -4.46
C ALA A 85 11.43 17.62 -3.52
N VAL A 86 10.42 18.48 -3.27
CA VAL A 86 10.56 19.60 -2.32
C VAL A 86 10.82 19.09 -0.91
N GLN A 87 10.10 18.05 -0.48
CA GLN A 87 10.33 17.42 0.83
C GLN A 87 11.73 16.81 0.94
N ALA A 88 12.22 16.13 -0.10
CA ALA A 88 13.58 15.58 -0.11
C ALA A 88 14.64 16.69 0.07
N VAL A 89 14.47 17.83 -0.62
CA VAL A 89 15.35 19.01 -0.45
C VAL A 89 15.25 19.56 0.96
N TRP A 90 14.04 19.68 1.52
CA TRP A 90 13.85 20.12 2.89
C TRP A 90 14.55 19.20 3.90
N TYR A 91 14.34 17.88 3.80
CA TYR A 91 14.96 16.90 4.69
C TYR A 91 16.48 16.83 4.55
N LEU A 92 17.03 17.20 3.39
CA LEU A 92 18.47 17.35 3.19
C LEU A 92 19.02 18.57 3.94
N ILE A 93 18.29 19.68 3.97
CA ILE A 93 18.71 20.94 4.60
C ILE A 93 18.57 20.88 6.13
N VAL A 94 17.48 20.27 6.62
CA VAL A 94 17.07 20.29 8.03
C VAL A 94 18.18 19.93 9.02
N PRO A 95 18.96 18.83 8.86
CA PRO A 95 20.00 18.46 9.82
C PRO A 95 21.06 19.55 10.02
N PHE A 96 21.48 20.19 8.95
CA PHE A 96 22.49 21.25 8.99
C PHE A 96 21.93 22.56 9.52
N TRP A 97 20.67 22.86 9.17
CA TRP A 97 20.03 24.10 9.58
C TRP A 97 19.60 24.10 11.06
N LEU A 98 19.24 22.93 11.60
CA LEU A 98 18.72 22.76 12.96
C LEU A 98 19.71 22.20 13.97
N ALA A 99 20.89 21.68 13.59
CA ALA A 99 21.83 21.06 14.54
C ALA A 99 22.15 21.94 15.76
N GLY A 100 22.49 23.22 15.53
CA GLY A 100 22.78 24.18 16.61
C GLY A 100 21.55 24.47 17.49
N PRO A 101 20.43 24.97 16.91
CA PRO A 101 19.20 25.22 17.66
C PRO A 101 18.69 24.01 18.45
N LEU A 102 18.79 22.81 17.89
CA LEU A 102 18.37 21.56 18.53
C LEU A 102 19.25 21.26 19.76
N THR A 103 20.58 21.40 19.62
CA THR A 103 21.51 21.19 20.74
C THR A 103 21.22 22.12 21.91
N GLU A 104 20.96 23.39 21.62
CA GLU A 104 20.64 24.38 22.65
C GLU A 104 19.29 24.09 23.31
N ASN A 105 18.27 23.73 22.53
CA ASN A 105 16.97 23.36 23.08
C ASN A 105 17.06 22.11 23.98
N VAL A 106 17.77 21.07 23.54
CA VAL A 106 18.01 19.85 24.34
C VAL A 106 18.74 20.17 25.64
N ARG A 107 19.78 21.03 25.59
CA ARG A 107 20.50 21.45 26.80
C ARG A 107 19.60 22.17 27.78
N ARG A 108 18.76 23.11 27.31
CA ARG A 108 17.78 23.81 28.17
C ARG A 108 16.80 22.84 28.80
N THR A 109 16.26 21.92 28.00
CA THR A 109 15.32 20.90 28.47
C THR A 109 15.96 20.03 29.54
N ALA A 110 17.21 19.59 29.35
CA ALA A 110 17.93 18.77 30.32
C ALA A 110 18.17 19.49 31.65
N VAL A 111 18.53 20.78 31.63
CA VAL A 111 18.70 21.59 32.86
C VAL A 111 17.37 21.77 33.61
N SER A 112 16.26 21.87 32.87
CA SER A 112 14.92 22.02 33.45
C SER A 112 14.25 20.70 33.88
N THR A 113 14.84 19.54 33.56
CA THR A 113 14.24 18.22 33.80
C THR A 113 15.02 17.47 34.88
N PRO A 114 14.47 17.29 36.10
CA PRO A 114 15.12 16.53 37.15
C PRO A 114 15.42 15.09 36.72
N GLY A 115 16.64 14.61 36.97
CA GLY A 115 17.06 13.25 36.64
C GLY A 115 17.34 13.00 35.15
N ALA A 116 17.42 14.05 34.32
CA ALA A 116 17.82 13.92 32.92
C ALA A 116 19.25 13.37 32.78
N LEU A 117 19.46 12.63 31.69
CA LEU A 117 20.80 12.22 31.25
C LEU A 117 21.70 13.45 30.99
N ASP A 118 23.01 13.21 30.88
CA ASP A 118 23.98 14.25 30.54
C ASP A 118 23.54 15.02 29.27
N PRO A 119 23.42 16.36 29.32
CA PRO A 119 23.06 17.18 28.16
C PRO A 119 23.88 16.92 26.90
N SER A 120 25.15 16.54 27.05
CA SER A 120 26.05 16.25 25.92
C SER A 120 25.67 14.96 25.19
N GLN A 121 25.21 13.95 25.94
CA GLN A 121 24.74 12.68 25.38
C GLN A 121 23.38 12.88 24.69
N LEU A 122 22.46 13.60 25.33
CA LEU A 122 21.15 13.90 24.76
C LEU A 122 21.25 14.68 23.44
N SER A 123 22.12 15.68 23.36
CA SER A 123 22.30 16.45 22.12
C SER A 123 22.90 15.59 21.00
N THR A 124 23.87 14.75 21.32
CA THR A 124 24.47 13.80 20.36
C THR A 124 23.42 12.85 19.80
N VAL A 125 22.60 12.25 20.67
CA VAL A 125 21.50 11.37 20.25
C VAL A 125 20.48 12.12 19.41
N ALA A 126 20.11 13.35 19.78
CA ALA A 126 19.16 14.15 19.04
C ALA A 126 19.65 14.49 17.62
N ILE A 127 20.92 14.86 17.46
CA ILE A 127 21.53 15.14 16.15
C ILE A 127 21.61 13.87 15.29
N LEU A 128 22.07 12.75 15.87
CA LEU A 128 22.16 11.48 15.15
C LEU A 128 20.77 11.00 14.70
N THR A 129 19.77 11.13 15.58
CA THR A 129 18.38 10.79 15.27
C THR A 129 17.83 11.67 14.16
N LEU A 130 18.08 12.98 14.21
CA LEU A 130 17.69 13.92 13.15
C LEU A 130 18.33 13.54 11.80
N GLY A 131 19.65 13.31 11.79
CA GLY A 131 20.37 12.92 10.58
C GLY A 131 19.89 11.60 10.00
N ALA A 132 19.74 10.56 10.83
CA ALA A 132 19.24 9.26 10.42
C ALA A 132 17.81 9.34 9.87
N THR A 133 16.93 10.08 10.56
CA THR A 133 15.54 10.30 10.11
C THR A 133 15.51 11.01 8.77
N SER A 134 16.32 12.06 8.58
CA SER A 134 16.44 12.76 7.31
C SER A 134 16.86 11.84 6.17
N VAL A 135 17.86 10.98 6.37
CA VAL A 135 18.29 10.01 5.33
C VAL A 135 17.15 9.08 4.93
N VAL A 136 16.41 8.54 5.90
CA VAL A 136 15.26 7.67 5.66
C VAL A 136 14.16 8.42 4.89
N LEU A 137 13.82 9.64 5.31
CA LEU A 137 12.76 10.42 4.67
C LEU A 137 13.14 10.86 3.25
N ILE A 138 14.41 11.18 2.98
CA ILE A 138 14.90 11.44 1.62
C ILE A 138 14.75 10.19 0.74
N ALA A 139 15.12 9.01 1.26
CA ALA A 139 14.97 7.77 0.52
C ALA A 139 13.50 7.46 0.19
N ILE A 140 12.60 7.65 1.16
CA ILE A 140 11.15 7.50 0.97
C ILE A 140 10.64 8.50 -0.07
N ALA A 141 10.98 9.78 0.06
CA ALA A 141 10.55 10.83 -0.87
C ALA A 141 11.04 10.54 -2.30
N THR A 142 12.27 10.06 -2.45
CA THR A 142 12.83 9.66 -3.76
C THR A 142 12.07 8.46 -4.33
N ALA A 143 11.80 7.43 -3.52
CA ALA A 143 11.02 6.28 -3.94
C ALA A 143 9.59 6.68 -4.36
N VAL A 144 8.96 7.60 -3.63
CA VAL A 144 7.65 8.16 -3.97
C VAL A 144 7.69 8.88 -5.31
N ALA A 145 8.68 9.75 -5.53
CA ALA A 145 8.83 10.47 -6.80
C ALA A 145 8.99 9.49 -7.98
N ILE A 146 9.88 8.50 -7.85
CA ILE A 146 10.10 7.47 -8.88
C ILE A 146 8.83 6.65 -9.10
N GLY A 147 8.18 6.17 -8.04
CA GLY A 147 6.99 5.33 -8.13
C GLY A 147 5.77 6.07 -8.69
N ALA A 148 5.65 7.38 -8.44
CA ALA A 148 4.64 8.24 -9.05
C ALA A 148 4.85 8.37 -10.56
N LEU A 149 6.07 8.70 -10.99
CA LEU A 149 6.42 8.85 -12.41
C LEU A 149 6.30 7.51 -13.17
N ARG A 150 6.68 6.40 -12.53
CA ARG A 150 6.58 5.05 -13.11
C ARG A 150 5.20 4.40 -12.97
N ARG A 151 4.21 5.08 -12.37
CA ARG A 151 2.82 4.59 -12.24
C ARG A 151 2.67 3.29 -11.45
N TRP A 152 3.49 3.08 -10.44
CA TRP A 152 3.38 1.88 -9.60
C TRP A 152 2.06 1.91 -8.82
N ILE A 153 1.20 0.91 -9.05
CA ILE A 153 -0.16 0.90 -8.48
C ILE A 153 -0.10 0.82 -6.95
N TRP A 154 0.78 0.00 -6.39
CA TRP A 154 0.98 -0.11 -4.94
C TRP A 154 1.48 1.21 -4.34
N MET A 155 2.34 1.95 -5.08
CA MET A 155 2.85 3.25 -4.62
C MET A 155 1.74 4.28 -4.46
N HIS A 156 0.66 4.21 -5.25
CA HIS A 156 -0.49 5.10 -5.06
C HIS A 156 -1.07 4.99 -3.65
N TYR A 157 -1.21 3.75 -3.14
CA TYR A 157 -1.73 3.49 -1.81
C TYR A 157 -0.72 3.86 -0.71
N VAL A 158 0.56 3.62 -0.95
CA VAL A 158 1.63 4.06 -0.04
C VAL A 158 1.62 5.58 0.11
N VAL A 159 1.53 6.32 -1.00
CA VAL A 159 1.46 7.79 -0.97
C VAL A 159 0.19 8.25 -0.25
N LEU A 160 -0.96 7.64 -0.50
CA LEU A 160 -2.18 7.95 0.27
C LEU A 160 -1.98 7.75 1.77
N ALA A 161 -1.35 6.66 2.19
CA ALA A 161 -1.06 6.40 3.60
C ALA A 161 -0.08 7.42 4.19
N LEU A 162 1.02 7.72 3.48
CA LEU A 162 2.01 8.71 3.90
C LEU A 162 1.42 10.11 4.03
N LEU A 163 0.63 10.54 3.04
CA LEU A 163 -0.11 11.80 3.12
C LEU A 163 -1.07 11.79 4.32
N GLY A 164 -1.81 10.69 4.53
CA GLY A 164 -2.69 10.55 5.69
C GLY A 164 -1.98 10.71 7.04
N ILE A 165 -0.76 10.21 7.16
CA ILE A 165 0.09 10.38 8.35
C ILE A 165 0.58 11.83 8.46
N GLY A 166 1.07 12.43 7.37
CA GLY A 166 1.62 13.80 7.38
C GLY A 166 0.57 14.90 7.68
N ILE A 167 -0.71 14.62 7.43
CA ILE A 167 -1.82 15.49 7.87
C ILE A 167 -1.83 15.69 9.39
N LEU A 168 -1.31 14.75 10.18
CA LEU A 168 -1.28 14.82 11.64
C LEU A 168 -0.32 15.89 12.19
N ASP A 169 0.65 16.35 11.38
CA ASP A 169 1.60 17.37 11.83
C ASP A 169 0.92 18.74 12.05
N LEU A 170 -0.14 19.07 11.30
CA LEU A 170 -0.87 20.33 11.46
C LEU A 170 -1.54 20.47 12.84
N PRO A 171 -2.37 19.54 13.32
CA PRO A 171 -2.96 19.65 14.65
C PRO A 171 -1.90 19.60 15.76
N ILE A 172 -0.80 18.85 15.59
CA ILE A 172 0.32 18.86 16.54
C ILE A 172 0.96 20.25 16.61
N ALA A 173 1.24 20.87 15.46
CA ALA A 173 1.82 22.21 15.40
C ALA A 173 0.90 23.26 16.05
N VAL A 174 -0.42 23.17 15.79
CA VAL A 174 -1.41 24.07 16.40
C VAL A 174 -1.47 23.86 17.92
N ALA A 175 -1.52 22.62 18.40
CA ALA A 175 -1.56 22.31 19.83
C ALA A 175 -0.31 22.84 20.56
N ASN A 176 0.86 22.73 19.94
CA ASN A 176 2.10 23.30 20.46
C ASN A 176 2.06 24.84 20.49
N ALA A 177 1.52 25.47 19.43
CA ALA A 177 1.47 26.92 19.31
C ALA A 177 0.46 27.56 20.29
N THR A 178 -0.62 26.87 20.62
CA THR A 178 -1.66 27.35 21.54
C THR A 178 -1.41 26.96 23.00
N GLY A 179 -0.36 26.17 23.27
CA GLY A 179 -0.03 25.70 24.62
C GLY A 179 -0.94 24.58 25.15
N ILE A 180 -1.72 23.94 24.26
CA ILE A 180 -2.53 22.76 24.61
C ILE A 180 -1.62 21.61 25.05
N THR A 181 -0.52 21.40 24.33
CA THR A 181 0.52 20.44 24.72
C THR A 181 1.55 21.15 25.61
N PRO A 182 1.63 20.82 26.92
CA PRO A 182 2.57 21.48 27.81
C PRO A 182 4.01 21.16 27.41
N GLN A 183 4.80 22.21 27.18
CA GLN A 183 6.22 22.11 26.84
C GLN A 183 7.06 22.59 28.03
N VAL A 184 8.03 21.77 28.46
CA VAL A 184 8.97 22.14 29.54
C VAL A 184 9.80 23.36 29.14
N VAL A 185 10.23 23.39 27.88
CA VAL A 185 10.93 24.52 27.27
C VAL A 185 10.22 24.91 25.97
N PRO A 186 9.73 26.15 25.85
CA PRO A 186 9.11 26.61 24.61
C PRO A 186 10.06 26.53 23.41
N ILE A 187 9.57 26.01 22.29
CA ILE A 187 10.28 26.08 21.01
C ILE A 187 10.32 27.54 20.52
N SER A 188 11.46 27.95 19.97
CA SER A 188 11.67 29.32 19.51
C SER A 188 12.68 29.39 18.37
N GLY A 189 12.81 30.57 17.76
CA GLY A 189 13.74 30.81 16.67
C GLY A 189 13.55 29.85 15.50
N ARG A 190 14.65 29.23 15.03
CA ARG A 190 14.63 28.34 13.86
C ARG A 190 13.81 27.06 14.08
N LEU A 191 13.71 26.56 15.31
CA LEU A 191 12.88 25.38 15.61
C LEU A 191 11.40 25.69 15.41
N LEU A 192 10.95 26.88 15.85
CA LEU A 192 9.59 27.34 15.63
C LEU A 192 9.32 27.51 14.12
N VAL A 193 10.28 28.08 13.37
CA VAL A 193 10.15 28.20 11.91
C VAL A 193 10.06 26.81 11.26
N ALA A 194 10.89 25.84 11.67
CA ALA A 194 10.82 24.47 11.17
C ALA A 194 9.44 23.82 11.41
N GLN A 195 8.85 24.03 12.60
CA GLN A 195 7.51 23.55 12.90
C GLN A 195 6.48 24.13 11.92
N TRP A 196 6.53 25.43 11.63
CA TRP A 196 5.58 26.06 10.73
C TRP A 196 5.80 25.71 9.25
N VAL A 197 7.04 25.43 8.85
CA VAL A 197 7.33 24.87 7.52
C VAL A 197 6.71 23.47 7.41
N ALA A 198 6.87 22.61 8.43
CA ALA A 198 6.23 21.29 8.47
C ALA A 198 4.69 21.41 8.40
N ALA A 199 4.09 22.31 9.19
CA ALA A 199 2.66 22.56 9.15
C ALA A 199 2.17 23.05 7.77
N SER A 200 2.99 23.83 7.05
CA SER A 200 2.69 24.27 5.69
C SER A 200 2.69 23.10 4.70
N PHE A 201 3.59 22.13 4.86
CA PHE A 201 3.54 20.89 4.08
C PHE A 201 2.25 20.13 4.34
N SER A 202 1.83 19.98 5.59
CA SER A 202 0.58 19.30 5.92
C SER A 202 -0.63 19.91 5.22
N VAL A 203 -0.70 21.23 5.06
CA VAL A 203 -1.79 21.88 4.30
C VAL A 203 -1.79 21.44 2.84
N VAL A 204 -0.62 21.38 2.21
CA VAL A 204 -0.48 20.89 0.82
C VAL A 204 -0.79 19.39 0.74
N GLU A 205 -0.40 18.61 1.74
CA GLU A 205 -0.67 17.18 1.84
C GLU A 205 -2.16 16.90 2.00
N ILE A 206 -2.91 17.67 2.79
CA ILE A 206 -4.37 17.58 2.89
C ILE A 206 -5.00 17.77 1.51
N ALA A 207 -4.61 18.81 0.78
CA ALA A 207 -5.15 19.12 -0.53
C ALA A 207 -4.84 17.99 -1.53
N LEU A 208 -3.59 17.50 -1.54
CA LEU A 208 -3.17 16.42 -2.43
C LEU A 208 -3.81 15.08 -2.05
N PHE A 209 -3.97 14.78 -0.77
CA PHE A 209 -4.67 13.61 -0.25
C PHE A 209 -6.13 13.60 -0.73
N ALA A 210 -6.84 14.71 -0.54
CA ALA A 210 -8.21 14.86 -1.02
C ALA A 210 -8.30 14.66 -2.53
N TRP A 211 -7.38 15.24 -3.31
CA TRP A 211 -7.35 15.05 -4.76
C TRP A 211 -7.05 13.61 -5.17
N MET A 212 -6.07 12.95 -4.53
CA MET A 212 -5.74 11.54 -4.79
C MET A 212 -6.90 10.61 -4.41
N LEU A 213 -7.54 10.84 -3.27
CA LEU A 213 -8.71 10.09 -2.85
C LEU A 213 -9.87 10.26 -3.84
N MET A 214 -10.10 11.49 -4.29
CA MET A 214 -11.10 11.77 -5.32
C MET A 214 -10.81 11.07 -6.64
N ALA A 215 -9.55 11.05 -7.06
CA ALA A 215 -9.10 10.34 -8.25
C ALA A 215 -9.30 8.82 -8.12
N LEU A 216 -9.00 8.27 -6.94
CA LEU A 216 -9.19 6.86 -6.63
C LEU A 216 -10.67 6.46 -6.73
N LEU A 217 -11.57 7.26 -6.15
CA LEU A 217 -13.01 7.00 -6.14
C LEU A 217 -13.65 7.14 -7.52
N ARG A 218 -13.23 8.14 -8.32
CA ARG A 218 -13.85 8.41 -9.63
C ARG A 218 -13.26 7.63 -10.79
N ARG A 219 -11.96 7.32 -10.76
CA ARG A 219 -11.24 6.77 -11.93
C ARG A 219 -10.43 5.54 -11.57
N GLY A 220 -9.92 5.48 -10.33
CA GLY A 220 -9.03 4.43 -9.86
C GLY A 220 -7.62 4.94 -9.57
N PRO A 221 -6.68 4.05 -9.22
CA PRO A 221 -5.31 4.43 -8.86
C PRO A 221 -4.63 5.24 -9.96
N TRP A 222 -3.90 6.29 -9.58
CA TRP A 222 -3.28 7.25 -10.52
C TRP A 222 -4.25 7.88 -11.52
N ALA A 223 -5.54 7.96 -11.18
CA ALA A 223 -6.59 8.47 -12.05
C ALA A 223 -6.69 7.74 -13.41
N THR A 224 -6.33 6.46 -13.49
CA THR A 224 -6.42 5.67 -14.73
C THR A 224 -7.74 4.93 -14.83
N ARG A 225 -8.43 5.01 -15.96
CA ARG A 225 -9.69 4.28 -16.19
C ARG A 225 -9.41 2.85 -16.67
N LYS A 226 -10.28 1.91 -16.31
CA LYS A 226 -10.26 0.55 -16.87
C LYS A 226 -11.08 0.54 -18.17
N GLU A 227 -10.47 0.07 -19.24
CA GLU A 227 -11.13 -0.23 -20.51
C GLU A 227 -11.01 -1.72 -20.79
N LEU A 228 -12.07 -2.33 -21.31
CA LEU A 228 -12.01 -3.69 -21.81
C LEU A 228 -11.34 -3.65 -23.18
N SER A 229 -10.25 -4.40 -23.37
CA SER A 229 -9.67 -4.57 -24.70
C SER A 229 -10.76 -5.11 -25.63
N ALA A 230 -11.05 -4.40 -26.72
CA ALA A 230 -11.86 -4.97 -27.80
C ALA A 230 -11.18 -6.27 -28.25
N GLN A 231 -11.96 -7.35 -28.39
CA GLN A 231 -11.44 -8.58 -28.97
C GLN A 231 -11.16 -8.28 -30.45
N GLU A 232 -9.88 -8.20 -30.81
CA GLU A 232 -9.42 -8.36 -32.19
C GLU A 232 -9.50 -9.83 -32.60
#